data_AF-A0A8J6T8Y5-F1
#
_entry.id   AF-A0A8J6T8Y5-F1
#
_cell.length_a   1.000
_cell.length_b   1.000
_cell.length_c   1.000
_cell.angle_alpha   90.00
_cell.angle_beta   90.00
_cell.angle_gamma   90.00
#
_symmetry.space_group_name_H-M   'P 1'
#
loop_
_entity.id
_entity.type
_entity.pdbx_description
1 polymer ?
#
loop_
_entity_poly.entity_id
_entity_poly.type
_entity_poly.pdbx_seq_one_letter_code
_entity_poly.pdbx_strand_id
1 'polypeptide(L)'
;MTNYHEQATSAFKNLMDRGNMSTSNDNLKLLDKNPNDINQYKKRLEEIYEAIFRGFFHCSARGITLCPEEKVAERFGNSIENNYPEANEVFLKFAKTYWTLRVLVYDLMENNDMEWIGAHLLGKLEQDIGPVFFPFPGPKKIAPSKREKFQRELLEEFSKDIDIEEFMKGNPILIRDRESSIWGKLKNLF
;
A
#
# COMPACT_ATOMS: atom_id res chain seq x y z
N MET A 1 7.38 -19.97 -15.26
CA MET A 1 7.86 -19.58 -13.92
C MET A 1 7.75 -18.07 -13.84
N THR A 2 6.95 -17.57 -12.92
CA THR A 2 6.84 -16.13 -12.67
C THR A 2 8.09 -15.70 -11.91
N ASN A 3 8.87 -14.78 -12.46
CA ASN A 3 10.04 -14.23 -11.77
C ASN A 3 9.57 -13.13 -10.81
N TYR A 4 9.36 -13.46 -9.53
CA TYR A 4 8.87 -12.54 -8.51
C TYR A 4 9.83 -11.37 -8.26
N HIS A 5 11.13 -11.63 -8.35
CA HIS A 5 12.17 -10.61 -8.28
C HIS A 5 12.07 -9.57 -9.40
N GLU A 6 11.79 -9.99 -10.64
CA GLU A 6 11.53 -9.06 -11.76
C GLU A 6 10.25 -8.23 -11.53
N GLN A 7 9.20 -8.84 -11.01
CA GLN A 7 7.96 -8.12 -10.67
C GLN A 7 8.23 -7.08 -9.57
N ALA A 8 8.96 -7.45 -8.53
CA ALA A 8 9.35 -6.56 -7.45
C ALA A 8 10.23 -5.40 -7.96
N THR A 9 11.18 -5.69 -8.85
CA THR A 9 12.02 -4.67 -9.50
C THR A 9 11.19 -3.70 -10.34
N SER A 10 10.19 -4.20 -11.08
CA SER A 10 9.26 -3.35 -11.84
C SER A 10 8.40 -2.46 -10.93
N ALA A 11 7.91 -3.01 -9.81
CA ALA A 11 7.20 -2.24 -8.78
C ALA A 11 8.10 -1.13 -8.20
N PHE A 12 9.35 -1.44 -7.86
CA PHE A 12 10.33 -0.45 -7.41
C PHE A 12 10.54 0.68 -8.42
N LYS A 13 10.68 0.35 -9.70
CA LYS A 13 10.84 1.37 -10.73
C LYS A 13 9.66 2.35 -10.73
N ASN A 14 8.44 1.81 -10.75
CA ASN A 14 7.23 2.63 -10.72
C ASN A 14 7.13 3.51 -9.48
N LEU A 15 7.45 2.97 -8.30
CA LEU A 15 7.42 3.69 -7.03
C LEU A 15 8.50 4.77 -6.97
N MET A 16 9.75 4.45 -7.27
CA MET A 16 10.87 5.38 -7.18
C MET A 16 10.73 6.53 -8.18
N ASP A 17 10.42 6.24 -9.44
CA ASP A 17 10.29 7.27 -10.48
C ASP A 17 9.19 8.29 -10.11
N ARG A 18 8.06 7.81 -9.56
CA ARG A 18 6.96 8.67 -9.09
C ARG A 18 7.23 9.33 -7.74
N GLY A 19 8.17 8.79 -6.98
CA GLY A 19 8.71 9.38 -5.76
C GLY A 19 9.78 10.46 -6.01
N ASN A 20 9.98 10.88 -7.26
CA ASN A 20 11.05 11.80 -7.70
C ASN A 20 12.47 11.29 -7.42
N MET A 21 12.66 9.96 -7.38
CA MET A 21 13.97 9.35 -7.30
C MET A 21 14.30 8.61 -8.59
N SER A 22 15.48 8.87 -9.13
CA SER A 22 15.98 8.16 -10.30
C SER A 22 16.11 6.65 -10.02
N THR A 23 15.60 5.84 -10.94
CA THR A 23 15.81 4.39 -11.01
C THR A 23 17.17 4.02 -11.60
N SER A 24 18.20 4.79 -11.24
CA SER A 24 19.57 4.53 -11.69
C SER A 24 20.00 3.11 -11.33
N ASN A 25 20.90 2.55 -12.15
CA ASN A 25 21.41 1.19 -11.95
C ASN A 25 22.01 1.01 -10.54
N ASP A 26 22.57 2.06 -9.96
CA ASP A 26 23.17 2.01 -8.62
C ASP A 26 22.13 1.88 -7.51
N ASN A 27 20.98 2.55 -7.63
CA ASN A 27 19.89 2.42 -6.69
C ASN A 27 19.26 1.02 -6.74
N LEU A 28 19.05 0.49 -7.94
CA LEU A 28 18.50 -0.86 -8.10
C LEU A 28 19.48 -1.92 -7.59
N LYS A 29 20.78 -1.81 -7.91
CA LYS A 29 21.81 -2.70 -7.37
C LYS A 29 21.93 -2.67 -5.85
N LEU A 30 21.57 -1.54 -5.22
CA LEU A 30 21.55 -1.44 -3.77
C LEU A 30 20.39 -2.24 -3.16
N LEU A 31 19.24 -2.31 -3.83
CA LEU A 31 18.12 -3.13 -3.40
C LEU A 31 18.48 -4.62 -3.40
N ASP A 32 19.30 -5.06 -4.35
CA ASP A 32 19.75 -6.46 -4.50
C ASP A 32 20.81 -6.89 -3.47
N LYS A 33 21.22 -6.01 -2.56
CA LYS A 33 22.21 -6.32 -1.52
C LYS A 33 21.61 -7.18 -0.41
N ASN A 34 22.50 -7.83 0.35
CA ASN A 34 22.11 -8.64 1.49
C ASN A 34 21.52 -7.75 2.61
N PRO A 35 20.39 -8.13 3.22
CA PRO A 35 19.77 -7.37 4.31
C PRO A 35 20.69 -7.12 5.52
N ASN A 36 21.69 -7.98 5.75
CA ASN A 36 22.65 -7.80 6.84
C ASN A 36 23.58 -6.59 6.65
N ASP A 37 23.67 -6.07 5.42
CA ASP A 37 24.49 -4.90 5.08
C ASP A 37 23.75 -3.56 5.27
N ILE A 38 22.52 -3.57 5.80
CA ILE A 38 21.66 -2.37 5.92
C ILE A 38 22.37 -1.19 6.57
N ASN A 39 23.20 -1.44 7.58
CA ASN A 39 23.88 -0.40 8.34
C ASN A 39 24.91 0.36 7.49
N GLN A 40 25.51 -0.29 6.49
CA GLN A 40 26.46 0.33 5.57
C GLN A 40 25.77 1.37 4.67
N TYR A 41 24.51 1.15 4.33
CA TYR A 41 23.76 1.96 3.36
C TYR A 41 22.60 2.73 3.98
N LYS A 42 22.51 2.77 5.31
CA LYS A 42 21.35 3.27 6.07
C LYS A 42 20.77 4.56 5.51
N LYS A 43 21.59 5.62 5.38
CA LYS A 43 21.14 6.92 4.88
C LYS A 43 20.54 6.81 3.47
N ARG A 44 21.18 6.05 2.58
CA ARG A 44 20.71 5.89 1.20
C ARG A 44 19.42 5.06 1.15
N LEU A 45 19.31 4.05 1.99
CA LEU A 45 18.09 3.24 2.11
C LEU A 45 16.92 4.04 2.70
N GLU A 46 17.18 4.96 3.63
CA GLU A 46 16.18 5.90 4.13
C GLU A 46 15.67 6.83 3.01
N GLU A 47 16.57 7.39 2.20
CA GLU A 47 16.20 8.21 1.03
C GLU A 47 15.38 7.40 0.00
N ILE A 48 15.79 6.17 -0.29
CA ILE A 48 15.05 5.28 -1.19
C ILE A 48 13.68 4.94 -0.60
N TYR A 49 13.61 4.64 0.69
CA TYR A 49 12.37 4.32 1.37
C TYR A 49 11.39 5.51 1.32
N GLU A 50 11.87 6.72 1.58
CA GLU A 50 11.04 7.93 1.48
C GLU A 50 10.49 8.12 0.06
N ALA A 51 11.32 7.89 -0.97
CA ALA A 51 10.89 7.96 -2.35
C ALA A 51 9.82 6.92 -2.70
N ILE A 52 10.00 5.64 -2.32
CA ILE A 52 8.98 4.63 -2.59
C ILE A 52 7.68 4.90 -1.81
N PHE A 53 7.78 5.45 -0.60
CA PHE A 53 6.63 5.80 0.21
C PHE A 53 5.82 6.93 -0.43
N ARG A 54 6.48 8.02 -0.86
CA ARG A 54 5.86 9.09 -1.66
C ARG A 54 5.29 8.54 -2.98
N GLY A 55 6.07 7.72 -3.67
CA GLY A 55 5.71 7.09 -4.94
C GLY A 55 4.46 6.22 -4.87
N PHE A 56 4.24 5.55 -3.74
CA PHE A 56 3.02 4.78 -3.49
C PHE A 56 1.77 5.64 -3.61
N PHE A 57 1.76 6.84 -3.00
CA PHE A 57 0.61 7.75 -3.06
C PHE A 57 0.37 8.30 -4.47
N HIS A 58 1.42 8.58 -5.23
CA HIS A 58 1.27 8.97 -6.63
C HIS A 58 0.79 7.82 -7.54
N CYS A 59 1.24 6.60 -7.28
CA CYS A 59 0.71 5.40 -7.96
C CYS A 59 -0.78 5.22 -7.63
N SER A 60 -1.13 5.33 -6.35
CA SER A 60 -2.47 5.07 -5.84
C SER A 60 -3.49 6.12 -6.30
N ALA A 61 -3.08 7.38 -6.46
CA ALA A 61 -3.89 8.42 -7.08
C ALA A 61 -4.35 8.08 -8.51
N ARG A 62 -3.54 7.28 -9.23
CA ARG A 62 -3.77 6.90 -10.63
C ARG A 62 -4.26 5.46 -10.80
N GLY A 63 -4.38 4.70 -9.71
CA GLY A 63 -4.73 3.29 -9.75
C GLY A 63 -3.67 2.39 -10.40
N ILE A 64 -2.39 2.78 -10.34
CA ILE A 64 -1.30 1.98 -10.89
C ILE A 64 -1.15 0.70 -10.08
N THR A 65 -1.24 -0.45 -10.73
CA THR A 65 -1.05 -1.75 -10.10
C THR A 65 0.44 -2.12 -10.08
N LEU A 66 0.88 -2.82 -9.02
CA LEU A 66 2.28 -3.26 -8.86
C LEU A 66 2.51 -4.70 -9.34
N CYS A 67 1.44 -5.44 -9.59
CA CYS A 67 1.39 -6.72 -10.27
C CYS A 67 0.05 -6.81 -11.03
N PRO A 68 -0.16 -7.82 -11.90
CA PRO A 68 -1.46 -8.03 -12.54
C PRO A 68 -2.60 -8.08 -11.50
N GLU A 69 -3.70 -7.39 -11.78
CA GLU A 69 -4.82 -7.22 -10.83
C GLU A 69 -5.54 -8.55 -10.58
N GLU A 70 -5.55 -9.44 -11.57
CA GLU A 70 -6.17 -10.76 -11.51
C GLU A 70 -5.60 -11.61 -10.37
N LYS A 71 -4.32 -11.42 -10.03
CA LYS A 71 -3.68 -12.10 -8.90
C LYS A 71 -4.34 -11.80 -7.55
N VAL A 72 -4.97 -10.64 -7.41
CA VAL A 72 -5.71 -10.28 -6.18
C VAL A 72 -6.92 -11.21 -6.03
N ALA A 73 -7.67 -11.42 -7.12
CA ALA A 73 -8.82 -12.32 -7.11
C ALA A 73 -8.40 -13.79 -6.96
N GLU A 74 -7.33 -14.21 -7.63
CA GLU A 74 -6.77 -15.56 -7.48
C GLU A 74 -6.38 -15.85 -6.02
N ARG A 75 -5.80 -14.86 -5.33
CA ARG A 75 -5.30 -15.02 -3.97
C ARG A 75 -6.38 -14.85 -2.89
N PHE A 76 -7.28 -13.88 -3.05
CA PHE A 76 -8.25 -13.51 -2.01
C PHE A 76 -9.70 -13.90 -2.34
N GLY A 77 -9.93 -14.52 -3.50
CA GLY A 77 -11.22 -15.09 -3.93
C GLY A 77 -12.18 -14.12 -4.62
N ASN A 78 -11.92 -12.81 -4.57
CA ASN A 78 -12.78 -11.78 -5.15
C ASN A 78 -11.96 -10.64 -5.76
N SER A 79 -12.50 -9.97 -6.79
CA SER A 79 -11.94 -8.71 -7.26
C SER A 79 -12.03 -7.61 -6.20
N ILE A 80 -11.29 -6.52 -6.41
CA ILE A 80 -11.26 -5.39 -5.48
C ILE A 80 -12.62 -4.71 -5.43
N GLU A 81 -13.27 -4.50 -6.57
CA GLU A 81 -14.60 -3.93 -6.68
C GLU A 81 -15.64 -4.76 -5.93
N ASN A 82 -15.55 -6.10 -6.00
CA ASN A 82 -16.47 -6.99 -5.30
C ASN A 82 -16.27 -6.97 -3.78
N ASN A 83 -15.05 -6.73 -3.30
CA ASN A 83 -14.76 -6.58 -1.86
C ASN A 83 -15.23 -5.21 -1.31
N TYR A 84 -15.39 -4.23 -2.20
CA TYR A 84 -15.71 -2.84 -1.88
C TYR A 84 -16.85 -2.29 -2.77
N PRO A 85 -18.04 -2.89 -2.76
CA PRO A 85 -19.13 -2.48 -3.65
C PRO A 85 -19.66 -1.08 -3.35
N GLU A 86 -19.42 -0.56 -2.14
CA GLU A 86 -19.81 0.79 -1.74
C GLU A 86 -18.72 1.85 -2.04
N ALA A 87 -17.56 1.44 -2.56
CA ALA A 87 -16.46 2.36 -2.81
C ALA A 87 -16.69 3.24 -4.04
N ASN A 88 -16.16 4.46 -3.99
CA ASN A 88 -16.02 5.28 -5.18
C ASN A 88 -14.71 4.98 -5.93
N GLU A 89 -14.57 5.58 -7.11
CA GLU A 89 -13.40 5.39 -7.97
C GLU A 89 -12.09 5.82 -7.30
N VAL A 90 -12.10 6.91 -6.52
CA VAL A 90 -10.91 7.43 -5.83
C VAL A 90 -10.38 6.41 -4.81
N PHE A 91 -11.26 5.81 -4.00
CA PHE A 91 -10.87 4.73 -3.09
C PHE A 91 -10.45 3.46 -3.85
N LEU A 92 -11.16 3.08 -4.91
CA LEU A 92 -10.84 1.88 -5.69
C LEU A 92 -9.46 1.96 -6.34
N LYS A 93 -9.08 3.12 -6.90
CA LYS A 93 -7.71 3.35 -7.40
C LYS A 93 -6.67 3.10 -6.33
N PHE A 94 -6.90 3.64 -5.13
CA PHE A 94 -6.00 3.43 -4.01
C PHE A 94 -5.92 1.95 -3.60
N ALA A 95 -7.07 1.29 -3.49
CA ALA A 95 -7.18 -0.12 -3.14
C ALA A 95 -6.47 -1.01 -4.16
N LYS A 96 -6.55 -0.72 -5.46
CA LYS A 96 -5.82 -1.44 -6.53
C LYS A 96 -4.32 -1.45 -6.34
N THR A 97 -3.72 -0.27 -6.12
CA THR A 97 -2.29 -0.17 -5.86
C THR A 97 -1.90 -0.92 -4.57
N TYR A 98 -2.69 -0.76 -3.51
CA TYR A 98 -2.41 -1.40 -2.23
C TYR A 98 -2.51 -2.94 -2.29
N TRP A 99 -3.60 -3.49 -2.82
CA TRP A 99 -3.80 -4.93 -2.82
C TRP A 99 -2.81 -5.65 -3.75
N THR A 100 -2.39 -5.01 -4.83
CA THR A 100 -1.32 -5.55 -5.68
C THR A 100 0.06 -5.46 -5.02
N LEU A 101 0.35 -4.43 -4.21
CA LEU A 101 1.53 -4.43 -3.31
C LEU A 101 1.49 -5.63 -2.35
N ARG A 102 0.35 -5.88 -1.73
CA ARG A 102 0.22 -6.96 -0.75
C ARG A 102 0.39 -8.34 -1.37
N VAL A 103 -0.19 -8.58 -2.55
CA VAL A 103 0.04 -9.81 -3.31
C VAL A 103 1.54 -9.99 -3.57
N LEU A 104 2.21 -8.94 -4.05
CA LEU A 104 3.64 -8.99 -4.34
C LEU A 104 4.48 -9.34 -3.10
N VAL A 105 4.18 -8.76 -1.94
CA VAL A 105 4.88 -9.09 -0.68
C VAL A 105 4.63 -10.54 -0.26
N TYR A 106 3.40 -11.05 -0.39
CA TYR A 106 3.12 -12.46 -0.11
C TYR A 106 3.81 -13.41 -1.07
N ASP A 107 3.82 -13.09 -2.36
CA ASP A 107 4.55 -13.87 -3.37
C ASP A 107 6.04 -13.96 -3.00
N LEU A 108 6.69 -12.86 -2.59
CA LEU A 108 8.09 -12.87 -2.16
C LEU A 108 8.31 -13.74 -0.89
N MET A 109 7.44 -13.59 0.11
CA MET A 109 7.55 -14.33 1.37
C MET A 109 7.36 -15.85 1.18
N GLU A 110 6.33 -16.26 0.45
CA GLU A 110 5.98 -17.67 0.26
C GLU A 110 7.00 -18.42 -0.61
N ASN A 111 7.72 -17.71 -1.48
CA ASN A 111 8.75 -18.28 -2.34
C ASN A 111 10.17 -18.14 -1.76
N ASN A 112 10.30 -17.73 -0.49
CA ASN A 112 11.58 -17.48 0.19
C ASN A 112 12.48 -16.44 -0.52
N ASP A 113 11.90 -15.51 -1.27
CA ASP A 113 12.61 -14.44 -1.99
C ASP A 113 12.71 -13.17 -1.12
N MET A 114 13.16 -13.37 0.12
CA MET A 114 13.35 -12.31 1.12
C MET A 114 14.83 -12.03 1.37
N GLU A 115 15.75 -12.65 0.62
CA GLU A 115 17.20 -12.56 0.84
C GLU A 115 17.85 -11.27 0.26
N TRP A 116 17.07 -10.24 -0.03
CA TRP A 116 17.55 -8.96 -0.56
C TRP A 116 16.82 -7.77 0.08
N ILE A 117 17.50 -6.63 0.17
CA ILE A 117 17.00 -5.42 0.86
C ILE A 117 15.65 -4.95 0.29
N GLY A 118 15.46 -5.02 -1.04
CA GLY A 118 14.22 -4.55 -1.65
C GLY A 118 12.98 -5.32 -1.17
N ALA A 119 13.04 -6.63 -0.99
CA ALA A 119 11.91 -7.39 -0.44
C ALA A 119 11.50 -6.88 0.96
N HIS A 120 12.48 -6.56 1.81
CA HIS A 120 12.22 -5.97 3.12
C HIS A 120 11.63 -4.55 3.04
N LEU A 121 12.06 -3.73 2.09
CA LEU A 121 11.51 -2.38 1.91
C LEU A 121 10.05 -2.42 1.42
N LEU A 122 9.69 -3.35 0.52
CA LEU A 122 8.29 -3.56 0.11
C LEU A 122 7.44 -4.06 1.27
N GLY A 123 7.95 -5.01 2.06
CA GLY A 123 7.28 -5.48 3.27
C GLY A 123 7.07 -4.35 4.29
N LYS A 124 8.07 -3.48 4.47
CA LYS A 124 7.94 -2.29 5.32
C LYS A 124 6.89 -1.31 4.79
N LEU A 125 6.89 -1.03 3.48
CA LEU A 125 5.89 -0.16 2.85
C LEU A 125 4.47 -0.69 3.09
N GLU A 126 4.26 -2.00 2.90
CA GLU A 126 2.98 -2.67 3.15
C GLU A 126 2.53 -2.50 4.62
N GLN A 127 3.45 -2.73 5.57
CA GLN A 127 3.17 -2.61 7.01
C GLN A 127 2.89 -1.17 7.46
N ASP A 128 3.46 -0.17 6.80
CA ASP A 128 3.27 1.23 7.15
C ASP A 128 1.97 1.80 6.54
N ILE A 129 1.54 1.30 5.37
CA ILE A 129 0.28 1.71 4.71
C ILE A 129 -0.92 0.90 5.21
N GLY A 130 -0.81 -0.42 5.18
CA GLY A 130 -1.92 -1.36 5.33
C GLY A 130 -2.78 -1.11 6.57
N PRO A 131 -2.22 -1.10 7.79
CA PRO A 131 -2.96 -0.91 9.03
C PRO A 131 -3.75 0.41 9.09
N VAL A 132 -3.28 1.46 8.40
CA VAL A 132 -3.92 2.78 8.36
C VAL A 132 -5.13 2.77 7.43
N PHE A 133 -5.00 2.19 6.25
CA PHE A 133 -6.04 2.26 5.22
C PHE A 133 -7.02 1.07 5.24
N PHE A 134 -6.63 -0.07 5.79
CA PHE A 134 -7.41 -1.30 5.77
C PHE A 134 -7.52 -1.95 7.16
N PRO A 135 -8.62 -2.67 7.45
CA PRO A 135 -8.83 -3.33 8.72
C PRO A 135 -8.01 -4.61 8.79
N PHE A 136 -6.85 -4.54 9.44
CA PHE A 136 -6.02 -5.70 9.71
C PHE A 136 -6.40 -6.39 11.04
N PRO A 137 -6.55 -7.73 11.05
CA PRO A 137 -6.59 -8.46 12.30
C PRO A 137 -5.21 -8.39 12.96
N GLY A 138 -5.16 -8.05 14.26
CA GLY A 138 -3.90 -8.02 15.02
C GLY A 138 -3.89 -7.03 16.18
N PRO A 139 -2.81 -7.02 16.98
CA PRO A 139 -2.70 -6.21 18.19
C PRO A 139 -2.58 -4.70 17.91
N LYS A 140 -2.16 -4.31 16.71
CA LYS A 140 -2.04 -2.90 16.27
C LYS A 140 -3.33 -2.39 15.60
N LYS A 141 -4.50 -2.73 16.15
CA LYS A 141 -5.77 -2.25 15.61
C LYS A 141 -5.90 -0.74 15.86
N ILE A 142 -5.89 0.04 14.78
CA ILE A 142 -6.18 1.48 14.85
C ILE A 142 -7.67 1.64 15.17
N ALA A 143 -7.95 2.42 16.21
CA ALA A 143 -9.33 2.74 16.58
C ALA A 143 -10.02 3.48 15.42
N PRO A 144 -11.28 3.16 15.10
CA PRO A 144 -12.05 3.84 14.04
C PRO A 144 -11.96 5.36 14.07
N SER A 145 -12.08 5.96 15.27
CA SER A 145 -12.01 7.41 15.48
C SER A 145 -10.65 8.04 15.15
N LYS A 146 -9.57 7.25 15.14
CA LYS A 146 -8.21 7.72 14.78
C LYS A 146 -7.88 7.43 13.32
N ARG A 147 -8.57 6.46 12.70
CA ARG A 147 -8.29 6.01 11.33
C ARG A 147 -8.47 7.14 10.32
N GLU A 148 -9.63 7.81 10.35
CA GLU A 148 -9.90 8.93 9.43
C GLU A 148 -8.83 10.02 9.56
N LYS A 149 -8.48 10.39 10.80
CA LYS A 149 -7.44 11.39 11.05
C LYS A 149 -6.09 11.00 10.42
N PHE A 150 -5.61 9.78 10.67
CA PHE A 150 -4.32 9.33 10.11
C PHE A 150 -4.35 9.19 8.59
N GLN A 151 -5.47 8.73 8.02
CA GLN A 151 -5.62 8.68 6.57
C GLN A 151 -5.56 10.09 5.97
N ARG A 152 -6.23 11.08 6.58
CA ARG A 152 -6.18 12.49 6.15
C ARG A 152 -4.75 13.03 6.23
N GLU A 153 -4.09 12.89 7.36
CA GLU A 153 -2.71 13.37 7.56
C GLU A 153 -1.74 12.80 6.50
N LEU A 154 -1.80 11.49 6.23
CA LEU A 154 -0.94 10.87 5.21
C LEU A 154 -1.28 11.34 3.79
N LEU A 155 -2.57 11.46 3.46
CA LEU A 155 -2.97 11.92 2.13
C LEU A 155 -2.60 13.39 1.92
N GLU A 156 -2.76 14.25 2.92
CA GLU A 156 -2.36 15.67 2.87
C GLU A 156 -0.84 15.82 2.70
N GLU A 157 -0.06 14.99 3.38
CA GLU A 157 1.41 15.06 3.33
C GLU A 157 1.99 14.51 2.02
N PHE A 158 1.42 13.39 1.52
CA PHE A 158 2.06 12.60 0.46
C PHE A 158 1.28 12.53 -0.85
N SER A 159 0.03 13.00 -0.90
CA SER A 159 -0.77 12.99 -2.11
C SER A 159 -1.39 14.34 -2.43
N LYS A 160 -0.85 15.00 -3.46
CA LYS A 160 -1.49 16.20 -4.05
C LYS A 160 -2.56 15.85 -5.07
N ASP A 161 -2.60 14.59 -5.52
CA ASP A 161 -3.39 14.13 -6.66
C ASP A 161 -4.63 13.33 -6.25
N ILE A 162 -4.79 13.00 -4.95
CA ILE A 162 -6.00 12.36 -4.41
C ILE A 162 -6.91 13.45 -3.85
N ASP A 163 -8.15 13.51 -4.34
CA ASP A 163 -9.19 14.29 -3.68
C ASP A 163 -9.52 13.62 -2.34
N ILE A 164 -9.06 14.24 -1.25
CA ILE A 164 -9.17 13.71 0.11
C ILE A 164 -10.64 13.62 0.53
N GLU A 165 -11.46 14.62 0.23
CA GLU A 165 -12.86 14.61 0.66
C GLU A 165 -13.65 13.56 -0.11
N GLU A 166 -13.40 13.43 -1.41
CA GLU A 166 -13.96 12.36 -2.21
C GLU A 166 -13.49 10.98 -1.71
N PHE A 167 -12.20 10.82 -1.42
CA PHE A 167 -11.67 9.59 -0.83
C PHE A 167 -12.39 9.23 0.47
N MET A 168 -12.50 10.17 1.42
CA MET A 168 -13.10 9.92 2.73
C MET A 168 -14.60 9.59 2.66
N LYS A 169 -15.32 10.26 1.74
CA LYS A 169 -16.74 10.03 1.50
C LYS A 169 -17.00 8.65 0.92
N GLY A 170 -16.17 8.22 -0.03
CA GLY A 170 -16.30 6.94 -0.71
C GLY A 170 -15.47 5.80 -0.12
N ASN A 171 -14.90 5.97 1.08
CA ASN A 171 -14.10 4.93 1.75
C ASN A 171 -15.01 3.95 2.51
N PRO A 172 -15.15 2.68 2.07
CA PRO A 172 -16.00 1.70 2.72
C PRO A 172 -15.54 1.33 4.13
N ILE A 173 -14.24 1.46 4.43
CA ILE A 173 -13.71 1.16 5.75
C ILE A 173 -14.26 2.18 6.76
N LEU A 174 -14.26 3.46 6.41
CA LEU A 174 -14.82 4.52 7.27
C LEU A 174 -16.34 4.44 7.35
N ILE A 175 -17.02 4.08 6.25
CA ILE A 175 -18.48 3.86 6.26
C ILE A 175 -18.84 2.76 7.26
N ARG A 176 -18.22 1.58 7.14
CA ARG A 176 -18.45 0.43 8.02
C ARG A 176 -18.05 0.71 9.47
N ASP A 177 -16.97 1.44 9.69
CA ASP A 177 -16.52 1.89 11.02
C ASP A 177 -17.57 2.79 11.70
N ARG A 178 -18.22 3.70 10.94
CA ARG A 178 -19.31 4.56 11.44
C ARG A 178 -20.56 3.75 11.78
N GLU A 179 -20.96 2.81 10.92
CA GLU A 179 -22.13 1.93 11.13
C GLU A 179 -21.96 1.01 12.34
N SER A 180 -20.74 0.54 12.58
CA SER A 180 -20.40 -0.33 13.71
C SER A 180 -20.40 0.40 15.06
N SER A 181 -20.35 1.73 15.06
CA SER A 181 -20.38 2.54 16.27
C SER A 181 -21.75 2.51 16.96
N ILE A 182 -21.80 2.74 18.27
CA ILE A 182 -23.04 2.76 19.07
C ILE A 182 -24.07 3.74 18.48
N TRP A 183 -23.60 4.87 17.96
CA TRP A 183 -24.43 5.87 17.29
C TRP A 183 -24.96 5.43 15.93
N GLY A 184 -24.17 4.68 15.15
CA GLY A 184 -24.62 4.07 13.89
C GLY A 184 -25.71 3.03 14.12
N LYS A 185 -25.56 2.19 15.14
CA LYS A 185 -26.58 1.22 15.55
C LYS A 185 -27.88 1.88 16.00
N LEU A 186 -27.81 3.00 16.72
CA LEU A 186 -28.98 3.78 17.14
C LEU A 186 -29.69 4.45 15.96
N LYS A 187 -28.96 4.92 14.95
CA LYS A 187 -29.54 5.58 13.77
C LYS A 187 -30.27 4.63 12.82
N ASN A 188 -29.95 3.33 12.87
CA ASN A 188 -30.63 2.27 12.10
C ASN A 188 -31.83 1.66 12.85
N LEU A 189 -32.13 2.15 14.07
CA LEU A 189 -33.26 1.72 14.90
C LEU A 189 -34.44 2.71 14.88
N PHE A 190 -34.30 3.83 14.18
CA PHE A 190 -35.33 4.87 13.97
C PHE A 190 -35.39 5.25 12.49
#